data_AF-A0A923P0V6-F1
#
_entry.id   AF-A0A923P0V6-F1
#
_cell.length_a   1.000
_cell.length_b   1.000
_cell.length_c   1.000
_cell.angle_alpha   90.00
_cell.angle_beta   90.00
_cell.angle_gamma   90.00
#
_symmetry.space_group_name_H-M   'P 1'
#
loop_
_entity.id
_entity.type
_entity.pdbx_description
1 polymer ?
#
loop_
_entity_poly.entity_id
_entity_poly.type
_entity_poly.pdbx_seq_one_letter_code
_entity_poly.pdbx_strand_id
1 'polypeptide(L)'
;RREPATPARPRAPRRWFALAAAAVLALALGIAHWRDAHSLAAQATAHVTGGHEVDALRAGPPLPRERVSAAFAAHGLHLLAPPPAAVAYIAGCEVGGSDGLHMVMDSPDGPVSVLYLRGRKVDACVDFRRDGLVGRIVPVADGALVLLAHDDHAFAAIEAAWRAALEGPRIAAREVPAAAVAPLAAAEPLAR
;
A
#
# COMPACT_ATOMS: atom_id res chain seq x y z
N ARG A 1 12.26 -58.58 58.32
CA ARG A 1 11.76 -57.22 58.02
C ARG A 1 12.20 -56.89 56.59
N ARG A 2 11.27 -56.69 55.65
CA ARG A 2 11.58 -56.16 54.31
C ARG A 2 11.17 -54.68 54.32
N GLU A 3 12.10 -53.79 54.00
CA GLU A 3 11.75 -52.39 53.77
C GLU A 3 10.89 -52.27 52.50
N PRO A 4 9.84 -51.43 52.52
CA PRO A 4 9.11 -51.14 51.30
C PRO A 4 9.96 -50.25 50.40
N ALA A 5 10.25 -50.73 49.19
CA ALA A 5 10.92 -49.94 48.16
C ALA A 5 10.02 -48.78 47.72
N THR A 6 10.54 -47.55 47.79
CA THR A 6 9.86 -46.34 47.32
C THR A 6 9.68 -46.39 45.79
N PRO A 7 8.46 -46.23 45.24
CA PRO A 7 8.30 -46.20 43.79
C PRO A 7 8.92 -44.92 43.21
N ALA A 8 9.84 -45.09 42.26
CA ALA A 8 10.39 -43.98 41.49
C ALA A 8 9.28 -43.35 40.62
N ARG A 9 8.99 -42.06 40.85
CA ARG A 9 8.00 -41.31 40.04
C ARG A 9 8.49 -41.19 38.59
N PRO A 10 7.66 -41.51 37.59
CA PRO A 10 8.04 -41.35 36.19
C PRO A 10 8.19 -39.86 35.85
N ARG A 11 9.43 -39.43 35.57
CA ARG A 11 9.76 -38.09 35.05
C ARG A 11 9.46 -37.99 33.54
N ALA A 12 8.24 -38.33 33.13
CA ALA A 12 7.88 -38.44 31.72
C ALA A 12 6.94 -37.36 31.12
N PRO A 13 6.26 -36.45 31.84
CA PRO A 13 5.36 -35.50 31.15
C PRO A 13 6.10 -34.29 30.55
N ARG A 14 7.20 -33.83 31.19
CA ARG A 14 7.89 -32.59 30.80
C ARG A 14 8.57 -32.64 29.43
N ARG A 15 9.09 -33.80 29.01
CA ARG A 15 9.80 -33.94 27.73
C ARG A 15 8.85 -33.86 26.53
N TRP A 16 7.66 -34.45 26.65
CA TRP A 16 6.62 -34.34 25.61
C TRP A 16 6.08 -32.92 25.49
N PHE A 17 5.90 -32.21 26.61
CA PHE A 17 5.56 -30.79 26.56
C PHE A 17 6.64 -29.94 25.90
N ALA A 18 7.92 -30.22 26.15
CA ALA A 18 9.03 -29.52 25.50
C ALA A 18 9.06 -29.78 23.98
N LEU A 19 8.84 -31.03 23.54
CA LEU A 19 8.76 -31.38 22.12
C LEU A 19 7.54 -30.73 21.45
N ALA A 20 6.38 -30.76 22.10
CA ALA A 20 5.18 -30.10 21.59
C ALA A 20 5.37 -28.58 21.47
N ALA A 21 5.97 -27.95 22.48
CA ALA A 21 6.28 -26.52 22.44
C ALA A 21 7.26 -26.18 21.31
N ALA A 22 8.30 -26.99 21.10
CA ALA A 22 9.24 -26.81 20.00
C ALA A 22 8.57 -26.96 18.63
N ALA A 23 7.68 -27.95 18.47
CA ALA A 23 6.94 -28.17 17.23
C ALA A 23 5.99 -27.00 16.93
N VAL A 24 5.26 -26.50 17.94
CA VAL A 24 4.38 -25.32 17.79
C VAL A 24 5.19 -24.09 17.45
N LEU A 25 6.34 -23.87 18.09
CA LEU A 25 7.22 -22.74 17.79
C LEU A 25 7.75 -22.82 16.35
N ALA A 26 8.24 -23.99 15.93
CA ALA A 26 8.71 -24.20 14.56
C ALA A 26 7.60 -23.95 13.53
N LEU A 27 6.38 -24.42 13.80
CA LEU A 27 5.23 -24.18 12.94
C LEU A 27 4.86 -22.69 12.88
N ALA A 28 4.84 -22.00 14.03
CA ALA A 28 4.53 -20.58 14.11
C ALA A 28 5.55 -19.74 13.32
N LEU A 29 6.84 -20.04 13.47
CA LEU A 29 7.90 -19.39 12.71
C LEU A 29 7.79 -19.70 11.21
N GLY A 30 7.47 -20.94 10.84
CA GLY A 30 7.24 -21.33 9.45
C GLY A 30 6.08 -20.56 8.81
N ILE A 31 4.95 -20.44 9.51
CA ILE A 31 3.79 -19.66 9.05
C ILE A 31 4.15 -18.18 8.94
N ALA A 32 4.84 -17.61 9.93
CA ALA A 32 5.24 -16.20 9.90
C ALA A 32 6.16 -15.90 8.70
N HIS A 33 7.16 -16.75 8.47
CA HIS A 33 8.07 -16.63 7.33
C HIS A 33 7.34 -16.76 5.99
N TRP A 34 6.44 -17.75 5.88
CA TRP A 34 5.63 -17.92 4.67
C TRP A 34 4.75 -16.70 4.39
N ARG A 35 4.13 -16.12 5.42
CA ARG A 35 3.31 -14.89 5.28
C ARG A 35 4.14 -13.69 4.85
N ASP A 36 5.32 -13.52 5.42
CA ASP A 36 6.24 -12.43 5.05
C ASP A 36 6.69 -12.54 3.58
N ALA A 37 7.06 -13.75 3.15
CA ALA A 37 7.45 -14.03 1.76
C ALA A 37 6.31 -13.78 0.75
N HIS A 38 5.05 -13.92 1.17
CA HIS A 38 3.86 -13.63 0.36
C HIS A 38 3.22 -12.28 0.67
N SER A 39 3.93 -11.40 1.38
CA SER A 39 3.44 -10.04 1.64
C SER A 39 3.42 -9.20 0.36
N LEU A 40 2.57 -8.17 0.35
CA LEU A 40 2.56 -7.21 -0.76
C LEU A 40 3.93 -6.52 -0.92
N ALA A 41 4.59 -6.20 0.19
CA ALA A 41 5.94 -5.64 0.18
C ALA A 41 6.93 -6.56 -0.54
N ALA A 42 6.96 -7.86 -0.21
CA ALA A 42 7.83 -8.82 -0.86
C ALA A 42 7.52 -8.96 -2.36
N GLN A 43 6.24 -9.04 -2.73
CA GLN A 43 5.81 -9.17 -4.12
C GLN A 43 6.14 -7.92 -4.96
N ALA A 44 5.91 -6.72 -4.41
CA ALA A 44 6.20 -5.46 -5.08
C ALA A 44 7.71 -5.26 -5.28
N THR A 45 8.52 -5.53 -4.25
CA THR A 45 9.99 -5.47 -4.37
C THR A 45 10.51 -6.47 -5.39
N ALA A 46 10.04 -7.72 -5.35
CA ALA A 46 10.44 -8.76 -6.31
C ALA A 46 10.03 -8.40 -7.74
N HIS A 47 8.88 -7.77 -7.93
CA HIS A 47 8.42 -7.29 -9.24
C HIS A 47 9.37 -6.23 -9.81
N VAL A 48 9.63 -5.16 -9.07
CA VAL A 48 10.49 -4.03 -9.50
C VAL A 48 11.94 -4.47 -9.74
N THR A 49 12.43 -5.44 -8.96
CA THR A 49 13.82 -5.94 -9.07
C THR A 49 13.98 -7.13 -10.03
N GLY A 50 12.89 -7.74 -10.49
CA GLY A 50 12.84 -9.03 -11.17
C GLY A 50 13.40 -9.10 -12.61
N GLY A 51 14.13 -8.08 -13.07
CA GLY A 51 14.90 -8.13 -14.33
C GLY A 51 14.11 -7.96 -15.64
N HIS A 52 12.78 -8.11 -15.64
CA HIS A 52 11.94 -7.82 -16.82
C HIS A 52 11.59 -6.34 -16.99
N GLU A 53 11.92 -5.50 -16.00
CA GLU A 53 11.60 -4.08 -15.95
C GLU A 53 12.85 -3.18 -15.91
N VAL A 54 13.96 -3.61 -16.52
CA VAL A 54 15.19 -2.79 -16.63
C VAL A 54 14.92 -1.45 -17.35
N ASP A 55 13.89 -1.39 -18.20
CA ASP A 55 13.42 -0.14 -18.82
C ASP A 55 12.60 0.75 -17.88
N ALA A 56 11.98 0.22 -16.82
CA ALA A 56 11.30 1.03 -15.81
C ALA A 56 12.31 1.89 -15.03
N LEU A 57 13.52 1.38 -14.80
CA LEU A 57 14.59 2.12 -14.12
C LEU A 57 15.26 3.18 -15.01
N ARG A 58 14.88 3.32 -16.29
CA ARG A 58 15.41 4.37 -17.18
C ARG A 58 14.55 5.63 -17.05
N ALA A 59 15.02 6.54 -16.21
CA ALA A 59 14.58 7.93 -16.19
C ALA A 59 14.62 8.51 -17.61
N GLY A 60 13.45 8.83 -18.14
CA GLY A 60 13.24 9.44 -19.45
C GLY A 60 12.47 10.74 -19.30
N PRO A 61 12.36 11.56 -20.36
CA PRO A 61 11.55 12.77 -20.29
C PRO A 61 10.11 12.43 -19.86
N PRO A 62 9.45 13.28 -19.04
CA PRO A 62 8.10 13.00 -18.60
C PRO A 62 7.13 12.79 -19.76
N LEU A 63 6.23 11.83 -19.61
CA LEU A 63 5.19 11.54 -20.58
C LEU A 63 4.15 12.66 -20.59
N PRO A 64 3.53 12.92 -21.76
CA PRO A 64 2.34 13.77 -21.83
C PRO A 64 1.25 13.23 -20.90
N ARG A 65 0.54 14.12 -20.19
CA ARG A 65 -0.49 13.73 -19.22
C ARG A 65 -1.63 12.94 -19.88
N GLU A 66 -1.90 13.22 -21.14
CA GLU A 66 -2.90 12.52 -21.95
C GLU A 66 -2.52 11.06 -22.14
N ARG A 67 -1.22 10.75 -22.30
CA ARG A 67 -0.73 9.37 -22.42
C ARG A 67 -0.90 8.62 -21.11
N VAL A 68 -0.63 9.28 -19.97
CA VAL A 68 -0.85 8.69 -18.64
C VAL A 68 -2.34 8.43 -18.41
N SER A 69 -3.20 9.42 -18.66
CA SER A 69 -4.66 9.25 -18.54
C SER A 69 -5.20 8.16 -19.46
N ALA A 70 -4.69 8.05 -20.70
CA ALA A 70 -5.08 7.00 -21.64
C ALA A 70 -4.68 5.60 -21.16
N ALA A 71 -3.50 5.44 -20.55
CA ALA A 71 -3.09 4.18 -19.96
C ALA A 71 -3.99 3.78 -18.78
N PHE A 72 -4.36 4.72 -17.90
CA PHE A 72 -5.35 4.47 -16.85
C PHE A 72 -6.71 4.05 -17.44
N ALA A 73 -7.20 4.78 -18.45
CA ALA A 73 -8.47 4.47 -19.10
C ALA A 73 -8.47 3.10 -19.80
N ALA A 74 -7.36 2.71 -20.43
CA ALA A 74 -7.20 1.39 -21.05
C ALA A 74 -7.26 0.25 -20.01
N HIS A 75 -6.92 0.54 -18.76
CA HIS A 75 -7.06 -0.37 -17.62
C HIS A 75 -8.40 -0.19 -16.86
N GLY A 76 -9.37 0.53 -17.44
CA GLY A 76 -10.69 0.74 -16.85
C GLY A 76 -10.69 1.65 -15.62
N LEU A 77 -9.68 2.51 -15.49
CA LEU A 77 -9.53 3.47 -14.40
C LEU A 77 -9.74 4.89 -14.92
N HIS A 78 -10.53 5.69 -14.22
CA HIS A 78 -10.75 7.09 -14.56
C HIS A 78 -10.14 7.98 -13.48
N LEU A 79 -9.17 8.80 -13.88
CA LEU A 79 -8.60 9.81 -13.01
C LEU A 79 -9.60 10.95 -12.80
N LEU A 80 -9.76 11.39 -11.56
CA LEU A 80 -10.65 12.49 -11.15
C LEU A 80 -9.96 13.86 -11.24
N ALA A 81 -8.64 13.89 -11.34
CA ALA A 81 -7.86 15.08 -11.65
C ALA A 81 -6.67 14.73 -12.58
N PRO A 82 -6.01 15.73 -13.21
CA PRO A 82 -4.87 15.46 -14.08
C PRO A 82 -3.77 14.65 -13.36
N PRO A 83 -3.18 13.62 -14.01
CA PRO A 83 -2.12 12.82 -13.42
C PRO A 83 -0.88 13.67 -13.10
N PRO A 84 -0.03 13.25 -12.15
CA PRO A 84 1.22 13.94 -11.83
C PRO A 84 2.10 14.18 -13.07
N ALA A 85 2.79 15.32 -13.13
CA ALA A 85 3.55 15.72 -14.31
C ALA A 85 4.84 14.91 -14.53
N ALA A 86 5.39 14.31 -13.48
CA ALA A 86 6.74 13.71 -13.49
C ALA A 86 6.76 12.21 -13.84
N VAL A 87 5.68 11.68 -14.42
CA VAL A 87 5.60 10.27 -14.83
C VAL A 87 6.43 10.07 -16.09
N ALA A 88 7.59 9.42 -15.98
CA ALA A 88 8.52 9.13 -17.08
C ALA A 88 8.21 7.80 -17.79
N TYR A 89 7.55 6.87 -17.09
CA TYR A 89 7.20 5.55 -17.58
C TYR A 89 5.83 5.13 -17.09
N ILE A 90 5.10 4.35 -17.88
CA ILE A 90 3.85 3.68 -17.48
C ILE A 90 3.63 2.40 -18.29
N ALA A 91 3.32 1.30 -17.61
CA ALA A 91 2.93 0.04 -18.21
C ALA A 91 1.97 -0.75 -17.31
N GLY A 92 1.17 -1.63 -17.90
CA GLY A 92 0.38 -2.60 -17.16
C GLY A 92 1.27 -3.61 -16.46
N CYS A 93 0.94 -3.96 -15.22
CA CYS A 93 1.65 -4.96 -14.44
C CYS A 93 0.68 -5.87 -13.67
N GLU A 94 1.19 -7.01 -13.21
CA GLU A 94 0.50 -7.91 -12.31
C GLU A 94 1.40 -8.18 -11.10
N VAL A 95 0.93 -7.85 -9.90
CA VAL A 95 1.70 -8.03 -8.66
C VAL A 95 0.86 -8.83 -7.67
N GLY A 96 1.31 -10.06 -7.40
CA GLY A 96 0.62 -10.94 -6.45
C GLY A 96 -0.83 -11.23 -6.83
N GLY A 97 -1.10 -11.46 -8.11
CA GLY A 97 -2.43 -11.69 -8.66
C GLY A 97 -3.34 -10.46 -8.71
N SER A 98 -2.78 -9.26 -8.47
CA SER A 98 -3.51 -7.99 -8.62
C SER A 98 -3.06 -7.28 -9.89
N ASP A 99 -3.99 -7.04 -10.82
CA ASP A 99 -3.76 -6.19 -11.99
C ASP A 99 -3.50 -4.75 -11.56
N GLY A 100 -2.57 -4.09 -12.24
CA GLY A 100 -2.19 -2.73 -11.92
C GLY A 100 -1.47 -2.00 -13.04
N LEU A 101 -1.01 -0.82 -12.68
CA LEU A 101 -0.13 0.02 -13.48
C LEU A 101 1.15 0.26 -12.71
N HIS A 102 2.27 -0.04 -13.35
CA HIS A 102 3.59 0.35 -12.90
C HIS A 102 4.00 1.62 -13.63
N MET A 103 4.33 2.64 -12.85
CA MET A 103 4.85 3.92 -13.30
C MET A 103 6.20 4.18 -12.67
N VAL A 104 7.05 4.94 -13.35
CA VAL A 104 8.27 5.50 -12.75
C VAL A 104 8.21 7.00 -12.83
N MET A 105 8.49 7.64 -11.69
CA MET A 105 8.52 9.08 -11.56
C MET A 105 9.94 9.54 -11.25
N ASP A 106 10.41 10.53 -11.99
CA ASP A 106 11.68 11.16 -11.68
C ASP A 106 11.52 12.07 -10.46
N SER A 107 12.49 11.98 -9.54
CA SER A 107 12.60 12.87 -8.39
C SER A 107 14.06 13.32 -8.22
N PRO A 108 14.32 14.42 -7.49
CA PRO A 108 15.68 14.93 -7.27
C PRO A 108 16.63 13.89 -6.66
N ASP A 109 16.11 12.99 -5.82
CA ASP A 109 16.87 11.99 -5.08
C ASP A 109 16.95 10.64 -5.83
N GLY A 110 16.34 10.55 -7.01
CA GLY A 110 16.34 9.37 -7.87
C GLY A 110 14.95 8.96 -8.34
N PRO A 111 14.86 7.94 -9.21
CA PRO A 111 13.58 7.44 -9.69
C PRO A 111 12.79 6.76 -8.57
N VAL A 112 11.47 6.97 -8.60
CA VAL A 112 10.51 6.32 -7.71
C VAL A 112 9.59 5.42 -8.54
N SER A 113 9.63 4.11 -8.28
CA SER A 113 8.62 3.19 -8.80
C SER A 113 7.31 3.38 -8.04
N VAL A 114 6.24 3.54 -8.79
CA VAL A 114 4.87 3.70 -8.30
C VAL A 114 4.01 2.61 -8.91
N LEU A 115 3.46 1.74 -8.08
CA LEU A 115 2.53 0.70 -8.50
C LEU A 115 1.14 1.09 -8.01
N TYR A 116 0.16 1.17 -8.90
CA TYR A 116 -1.24 1.23 -8.51
C TYR A 116 -1.88 -0.13 -8.78
N LEU A 117 -2.35 -0.80 -7.72
CA LEU A 117 -2.93 -2.14 -7.77
C LEU A 117 -4.45 -2.04 -7.53
N ARG A 118 -5.22 -2.23 -8.60
CA ARG A 118 -6.69 -2.08 -8.56
C ARG A 118 -7.31 -3.17 -7.69
N GLY A 119 -8.28 -2.79 -6.86
CA GLY A 119 -9.00 -3.73 -5.98
C GLY A 119 -8.18 -4.29 -4.82
N ARG A 120 -6.86 -4.05 -4.76
CA ARG A 120 -6.00 -4.50 -3.67
C ARG A 120 -6.31 -3.69 -2.42
N LYS A 121 -6.93 -4.34 -1.42
CA LYS A 121 -7.26 -3.70 -0.14
C LYS A 121 -6.09 -3.81 0.84
N VAL A 122 -5.80 -2.70 1.49
CA VAL A 122 -4.81 -2.57 2.57
C VAL A 122 -5.43 -1.71 3.66
N ASP A 123 -5.26 -2.10 4.91
CA ASP A 123 -6.00 -1.48 6.03
C ASP A 123 -5.42 -0.13 6.45
N ALA A 124 -4.12 0.06 6.23
CA ALA A 124 -3.40 1.25 6.67
C ALA A 124 -2.18 1.50 5.79
N CYS A 125 -1.62 2.70 5.93
CA CYS A 125 -0.30 3.00 5.40
C CYS A 125 0.75 2.13 6.10
N VAL A 126 1.66 1.52 5.33
CA VAL A 126 2.75 0.70 5.86
C VAL A 126 4.05 1.04 5.14
N ASP A 127 5.03 1.49 5.92
CA ASP A 127 6.41 1.66 5.45
C ASP A 127 7.21 0.37 5.67
N PHE A 128 8.10 0.06 4.74
CA PHE A 128 8.95 -1.13 4.79
C PHE A 128 10.32 -0.87 4.16
N ARG A 129 11.26 -1.78 4.46
CA ARG A 129 12.58 -1.82 3.82
C ARG A 129 12.86 -3.25 3.39
N ARG A 130 13.26 -3.45 2.14
CA ARG A 130 13.54 -4.78 1.58
C ARG A 130 14.49 -4.67 0.40
N ASP A 131 15.46 -5.56 0.33
CA ASP A 131 16.43 -5.69 -0.77
C ASP A 131 17.13 -4.36 -1.15
N GLY A 132 17.44 -3.53 -0.14
CA GLY A 132 18.09 -2.23 -0.31
C GLY A 132 17.16 -1.08 -0.70
N LEU A 133 15.87 -1.35 -0.91
CA LEU A 133 14.85 -0.34 -1.19
C LEU A 133 14.08 0.02 0.07
N VAL A 134 13.63 1.26 0.12
CA VAL A 134 12.54 1.69 1.01
C VAL A 134 11.24 1.68 0.22
N GLY A 135 10.14 1.33 0.89
CA GLY A 135 8.85 1.34 0.27
C GLY A 135 7.73 1.76 1.20
N ARG A 136 6.63 2.23 0.60
CA ARG A 136 5.42 2.65 1.29
C ARG A 136 4.20 2.11 0.56
N ILE A 137 3.33 1.44 1.30
CA ILE A 137 2.03 0.96 0.82
C ILE A 137 0.96 1.90 1.36
N VAL A 138 0.10 2.40 0.48
CA VAL A 138 -0.93 3.39 0.83
C VAL A 138 -2.29 2.94 0.30
N PRO A 139 -3.35 2.91 1.12
CA PRO A 139 -4.71 2.77 0.60
C PRO A 139 -5.09 4.03 -0.19
N VAL A 140 -5.54 3.84 -1.43
CA VAL A 140 -6.00 4.94 -2.29
C VAL A 140 -7.15 4.47 -3.19
N ALA A 141 -8.22 5.26 -3.23
CA ALA A 141 -9.44 4.95 -3.97
C ALA A 141 -9.94 3.51 -3.70
N ASP A 142 -10.14 2.72 -4.73
CA ASP A 142 -10.55 1.32 -4.64
C ASP A 142 -9.37 0.32 -4.60
N GLY A 143 -8.12 0.78 -4.52
CA GLY A 143 -6.92 -0.06 -4.56
C GLY A 143 -5.83 0.35 -3.57
N ALA A 144 -4.60 0.02 -3.92
CA ALA A 144 -3.41 0.37 -3.15
C ALA A 144 -2.33 0.98 -4.06
N LEU A 145 -1.68 2.02 -3.55
CA LEU A 145 -0.46 2.59 -4.13
C LEU A 145 0.74 1.98 -3.42
N VAL A 146 1.75 1.55 -4.16
CA VAL A 146 3.04 1.12 -3.61
C VAL A 146 4.13 2.01 -4.19
N LEU A 147 4.88 2.67 -3.32
CA LEU A 147 6.04 3.49 -3.66
C LEU A 147 7.30 2.70 -3.30
N LEU A 148 8.29 2.70 -4.19
CA LEU A 148 9.57 2.01 -4.03
C LEU A 148 10.70 2.89 -4.58
N ALA A 149 11.74 3.11 -3.77
CA ALA A 149 12.93 3.88 -4.16
C ALA A 149 14.11 3.56 -3.22
N HIS A 150 15.25 4.21 -3.45
CA HIS A 150 16.42 4.08 -2.57
C HIS A 150 16.26 4.90 -1.27
N ASP A 151 15.48 5.97 -1.29
CA ASP A 151 15.07 6.79 -0.14
C ASP A 151 13.61 7.22 -0.24
N ASP A 152 13.06 7.78 0.84
CA ASP A 152 11.63 8.09 0.99
C ASP A 152 11.29 9.58 0.86
N HIS A 153 12.26 10.44 0.50
CA HIS A 153 12.10 11.89 0.53
C HIS A 153 10.95 12.37 -0.37
N ALA A 154 10.81 11.75 -1.55
CA ALA A 154 9.77 12.11 -2.51
C ALA A 154 8.39 11.49 -2.21
N PHE A 155 8.29 10.52 -1.28
CA PHE A 155 7.08 9.70 -1.13
C PHE A 155 5.84 10.51 -0.75
N ALA A 156 5.97 11.46 0.17
CA ALA A 156 4.82 12.26 0.61
C ALA A 156 4.25 13.12 -0.54
N ALA A 157 5.11 13.72 -1.36
CA ALA A 157 4.70 14.54 -2.48
C ALA A 157 4.04 13.70 -3.60
N ILE A 158 4.66 12.55 -3.93
CA ILE A 158 4.14 11.62 -4.94
C ILE A 158 2.81 11.02 -4.50
N GLU A 159 2.70 10.57 -3.24
CA GLU A 159 1.44 10.08 -2.68
C GLU A 159 0.34 11.13 -2.79
N ALA A 160 0.60 12.36 -2.35
CA ALA A 160 -0.39 13.43 -2.39
C ALA A 160 -0.85 13.74 -3.82
N ALA A 161 0.07 13.75 -4.79
CA ALA A 161 -0.24 14.00 -6.19
C ALA A 161 -1.10 12.87 -6.79
N TRP A 162 -0.76 11.61 -6.53
CA TRP A 162 -1.56 10.48 -6.99
C TRP A 162 -2.92 10.39 -6.31
N ARG A 163 -2.99 10.70 -5.01
CA ARG A 163 -4.25 10.77 -4.28
C ARG A 163 -5.18 11.80 -4.90
N ALA A 164 -4.67 13.00 -5.21
CA ALA A 164 -5.46 14.02 -5.88
C ALA A 164 -5.96 13.57 -7.26
N ALA A 165 -5.14 12.82 -8.02
CA ALA A 165 -5.52 12.29 -9.32
C ALA A 165 -6.56 11.16 -9.22
N LEU A 166 -6.47 10.27 -8.23
CA LEU A 166 -7.30 9.07 -8.09
C LEU A 166 -8.59 9.31 -7.29
N GLU A 167 -8.53 10.10 -6.23
CA GLU A 167 -9.66 10.38 -5.32
C GLU A 167 -10.29 11.76 -5.57
N GLY A 168 -9.67 12.55 -6.46
CA GLY A 168 -10.04 13.93 -6.70
C GLY A 168 -9.47 14.88 -5.64
N PRO A 169 -9.65 16.20 -5.80
CA PRO A 169 -9.25 17.16 -4.80
C PRO A 169 -9.98 16.86 -3.49
N ARG A 170 -9.24 16.64 -2.40
CA ARG A 170 -9.83 16.70 -1.06
C ARG A 170 -10.28 18.13 -0.84
N ILE A 171 -11.55 18.42 -1.08
CA ILE A 171 -12.18 19.62 -0.53
C ILE A 171 -12.10 19.41 0.97
N ALA A 172 -11.12 20.04 1.63
CA ALA A 172 -11.16 20.20 3.07
C ALA A 172 -12.54 20.76 3.37
N ALA A 173 -13.35 20.04 4.15
CA ALA A 173 -14.65 20.53 4.56
C ALA A 173 -14.42 21.92 5.13
N ARG A 174 -14.79 22.94 4.36
CA ARG A 174 -14.80 24.31 4.83
C ARG A 174 -15.80 24.27 5.96
N GLU A 175 -15.33 24.37 7.20
CA GLU A 175 -16.21 24.69 8.32
C GLU A 175 -17.04 25.88 7.86
N VAL A 176 -18.33 25.63 7.62
CA VAL A 176 -19.29 26.70 7.44
C VAL A 176 -19.43 27.26 8.85
N PRO A 177 -18.93 28.47 9.15
CA PRO A 177 -19.20 29.07 10.45
C PRO A 177 -20.71 29.11 10.60
N ALA A 178 -21.21 28.62 11.73
CA ALA A 178 -22.63 28.51 12.09
C ALA A 178 -23.38 29.86 12.13
N ALA A 179 -22.77 30.95 11.67
CA ALA A 179 -23.28 32.31 11.72
C ALA A 179 -24.05 32.75 10.46
N ALA A 180 -24.21 31.91 9.43
CA ALA A 180 -24.85 32.31 8.18
C ALA A 180 -26.18 31.60 7.87
N VAL A 181 -26.90 31.13 8.90
CA VAL A 181 -28.32 30.77 8.74
C VAL A 181 -29.15 31.79 9.51
N ALA A 182 -29.34 32.97 8.90
CA ALA A 182 -30.38 33.89 9.33
C ALA A 182 -31.74 33.28 8.92
N PRO A 183 -32.73 33.21 9.83
CA PRO A 183 -34.06 32.73 9.45
C PRO A 183 -34.72 33.74 8.51
N LEU A 184 -35.23 33.24 7.39
CA LEU A 184 -36.13 33.97 6.51
C LEU A 184 -37.38 34.36 7.34
N ALA A 185 -37.49 35.63 7.70
CA ALA A 185 -38.64 36.16 8.43
C ALA A 185 -39.93 35.93 7.62
N ALA A 186 -40.95 35.44 8.32
CA ALA A 186 -42.28 35.24 7.77
C ALA A 186 -42.87 36.60 7.33
N ALA A 187 -43.35 36.66 6.08
CA ALA A 187 -44.15 37.75 5.59
C ALA A 187 -45.53 37.73 6.28
N GLU A 188 -45.93 38.86 6.86
CA GLU A 188 -47.30 39.10 7.30
C GLU A 188 -48.27 39.09 6.11
N PRO A 189 -49.50 38.55 6.27
CA PRO A 189 -50.53 38.71 5.26
C PRO A 189 -51.21 40.08 5.41
N LEU A 190 -51.28 40.78 4.29
CA LEU A 190 -52.05 42.00 4.08
C LEU A 190 -53.54 41.74 4.39
N ALA A 191 -54.05 42.27 5.51
CA ALA A 191 -55.48 42.33 5.78
C ALA A 191 -56.04 43.66 5.25
N ARG A 192 -57.23 43.58 4.65
CA ARG A 192 -58.01 44.68 4.07
C ARG A 192 -58.59 45.61 5.13
#